data_AF-A0A402DEM4-F1
#
_entry.id   AF-A0A402DEM4-F1
#
_cell.length_a   1.000
_cell.length_b   1.000
_cell.length_c   1.000
_cell.angle_alpha   90.00
_cell.angle_beta   90.00
_cell.angle_gamma   90.00
#
_symmetry.space_group_name_H-M   'P 1'
#
loop_
_entity.id
_entity.type
_entity.pdbx_description
1 polymer ?
#
loop_
_entity_poly.entity_id
_entity_poly.type
_entity_poly.pdbx_seq_one_letter_code
_entity_poly.pdbx_strand_id
1 'polypeptide(L)'
;MKKRNKGENGSQNSWSNLIGKITQNLTDAIKEGRQEAIAESNFTCLKNGIFDFDMIERDIERIHQNWEKRGRKVLATHLILDDKTDFVIVNIYTEKSNKTYETTLMKVKVQEIINIPDEIADQLEKEKRSEITFVPN
;
A
#
# COMPACT_ATOMS: atom_id res chain seq x y z
N MET A 1 -4.64 -24.98 -1.90
CA MET A 1 -4.02 -24.40 -0.68
C MET A 1 -2.97 -23.40 -1.14
N LYS A 2 -3.22 -22.10 -0.94
CA LYS A 2 -2.24 -21.02 -1.18
C LYS A 2 -1.19 -21.14 -0.07
N LYS A 3 0.09 -21.32 -0.40
CA LYS A 3 1.15 -21.41 0.61
C LYS A 3 1.46 -20.00 1.09
N ARG A 4 1.53 -19.82 2.41
CA ARG A 4 1.94 -18.58 3.07
C ARG A 4 3.07 -18.99 4.01
N ASN A 5 4.26 -18.43 3.82
CA ASN A 5 5.36 -18.65 4.75
C ASN A 5 5.36 -17.51 5.76
N LYS A 6 5.21 -17.86 7.04
CA LYS A 6 5.44 -16.94 8.16
C LYS A 6 6.94 -16.66 8.23
N GLY A 7 7.32 -15.39 8.23
CA GLY A 7 8.72 -15.00 8.37
C GLY A 7 9.14 -15.02 9.83
N GLU A 8 9.89 -16.03 10.26
CA GLU A 8 10.68 -15.96 11.49
C GLU A 8 12.02 -15.29 11.16
N ASN A 9 12.13 -13.96 11.33
CA ASN A 9 13.43 -13.30 11.45
C ASN A 9 13.31 -11.90 12.08
N GLY A 10 14.12 -11.66 13.11
CA GLY A 10 14.12 -10.47 13.93
C GLY A 10 14.75 -9.25 13.24
N SER A 11 13.96 -8.56 12.44
CA SER A 11 14.15 -7.12 12.24
C SER A 11 13.12 -6.41 13.11
N GLN A 12 13.56 -5.66 14.12
CA GLN A 12 12.71 -4.67 14.82
C GLN A 12 12.34 -3.54 13.85
N ASN A 13 11.63 -3.86 12.77
CA ASN A 13 11.01 -2.87 11.91
C ASN A 13 9.70 -2.53 12.62
N SER A 14 9.60 -1.29 13.09
CA SER A 14 8.53 -0.79 13.94
C SER A 14 7.22 -0.65 13.15
N TRP A 15 6.62 -1.77 12.75
CA TRP A 15 5.29 -1.84 12.11
C TRP A 15 4.17 -1.26 12.99
N SER A 16 4.42 -1.11 14.29
CA SER A 16 3.52 -0.52 15.28
C SER A 16 3.10 0.93 15.00
N ASN A 17 3.83 1.65 14.14
CA ASN A 17 3.45 3.01 13.71
C ASN A 17 2.60 3.03 12.42
N LEU A 18 2.47 1.91 11.71
CA LEU A 18 1.81 1.80 10.39
C LEU A 18 0.32 1.43 10.47
N ILE A 19 -0.16 0.95 11.62
CA ILE A 19 -1.60 0.71 11.87
C ILE A 19 -2.27 2.00 12.37
N GLY A 20 -1.90 3.12 11.74
CA GLY A 20 -2.43 4.44 12.03
C GLY A 20 -3.79 4.62 11.38
N LYS A 21 -4.83 4.71 12.22
CA LYS A 21 -6.19 5.10 11.85
C LYS A 21 -6.17 6.14 10.73
N ILE A 22 -6.83 5.81 9.61
CA ILE A 22 -7.20 6.72 8.53
C ILE A 22 -7.62 8.06 9.14
N THR A 23 -6.74 9.07 9.07
CA THR A 23 -7.04 10.41 9.58
C THR A 23 -8.16 11.02 8.75
N GLN A 24 -9.05 11.83 9.35
CA GLN A 24 -10.20 12.47 8.67
C GLN A 24 -9.86 13.12 7.32
N ASN A 25 -8.65 13.67 7.18
CA ASN A 25 -8.16 14.26 5.92
C ASN A 25 -8.08 13.25 4.75
N LEU A 26 -7.78 11.98 5.04
CA LEU A 26 -7.79 10.89 4.05
C LEU A 26 -9.22 10.55 3.62
N THR A 27 -10.16 10.58 4.58
CA THR A 27 -11.57 10.29 4.34
C THR A 27 -12.19 11.33 3.41
N ASP A 28 -11.76 12.59 3.50
CA ASP A 28 -12.23 13.65 2.62
C ASP A 28 -11.56 13.61 1.24
N ALA A 29 -10.29 13.22 1.16
CA ALA A 29 -9.60 12.91 -0.09
C ALA A 29 -10.31 11.82 -0.92
N ILE A 30 -10.74 10.75 -0.26
CA ILE A 30 -11.50 9.64 -0.87
C ILE A 30 -12.87 10.13 -1.38
N LYS A 31 -13.54 11.03 -0.64
CA LYS A 31 -14.85 11.58 -1.02
C LYS A 31 -14.80 12.51 -2.23
N GLU A 32 -13.70 13.24 -2.44
CA GLU A 32 -13.57 14.19 -3.55
C GLU A 32 -13.27 13.52 -4.91
N GLY A 33 -12.92 12.24 -4.92
CA GLY A 33 -13.13 11.34 -6.07
C GLY A 33 -12.43 11.73 -7.37
N ARG A 34 -11.32 12.48 -7.33
CA ARG A 34 -10.49 12.73 -8.51
C ARG A 34 -9.54 11.57 -8.72
N GLN A 35 -10.00 10.55 -9.44
CA GLN A 35 -9.20 9.38 -9.79
C GLN A 35 -8.34 9.66 -11.01
N GLU A 36 -7.03 9.59 -10.84
CA GLU A 36 -6.07 9.53 -11.94
C GLU A 36 -5.58 8.09 -12.08
N ALA A 37 -5.64 7.54 -13.29
CA ALA A 37 -4.99 6.27 -13.59
C ALA A 37 -3.58 6.56 -14.11
N ILE A 38 -2.59 6.42 -13.25
CA ILE A 38 -1.18 6.45 -13.66
C ILE A 38 -0.59 5.09 -13.32
N ALA A 39 -0.27 4.31 -14.36
CA ALA A 39 0.52 3.11 -14.17
C ALA A 39 1.95 3.52 -13.81
N GLU A 40 2.28 3.49 -12.52
CA GLU A 40 3.69 3.49 -12.12
C GLU A 40 4.20 2.05 -12.22
N SER A 41 4.98 1.81 -13.28
CA SER A 41 5.28 0.47 -13.81
C SER A 41 6.41 -0.28 -13.10
N ASN A 42 6.92 0.23 -11.97
CA ASN A 42 8.16 -0.30 -11.38
C ASN A 42 8.03 -0.67 -9.89
N PHE A 43 6.94 -1.31 -9.46
CA PHE A 43 6.91 -1.93 -8.13
C PHE A 43 7.88 -3.12 -8.09
N THR A 44 8.99 -2.96 -7.36
CA THR A 44 9.99 -4.03 -7.18
C THR A 44 9.50 -5.12 -6.23
N CYS A 45 8.53 -4.79 -5.38
CA CYS A 45 7.81 -5.70 -4.50
C CYS A 45 6.91 -6.69 -5.26
N LEU A 46 6.72 -6.54 -6.58
CA LEU A 46 5.93 -7.46 -7.39
C LEU A 46 6.79 -8.10 -8.47
N LYS A 47 7.01 -9.42 -8.37
CA LYS A 47 7.75 -10.19 -9.40
C LYS A 47 7.10 -11.54 -9.63
N ASN A 48 6.87 -11.89 -10.90
CA ASN A 48 6.32 -13.19 -11.31
C ASN A 48 5.02 -13.58 -10.57
N GLY A 49 4.17 -12.60 -10.24
CA GLY A 49 2.93 -12.82 -9.50
C GLY A 49 3.10 -13.03 -7.99
N ILE A 50 4.30 -12.86 -7.46
CA ILE A 50 4.61 -12.86 -6.02
C ILE A 50 4.74 -11.42 -5.54
N PHE A 51 4.00 -11.08 -4.48
CA PHE A 51 4.15 -9.81 -3.77
C PHE A 51 4.99 -9.99 -2.51
N ASP A 52 6.10 -9.26 -2.41
CA ASP A 52 6.99 -9.25 -1.27
C ASP A 52 6.69 -8.04 -0.37
N PHE A 53 6.12 -8.32 0.81
CA PHE A 53 5.69 -7.27 1.72
C PHE A 53 6.88 -6.47 2.31
N ASP A 54 8.04 -7.08 2.50
CA ASP A 54 9.22 -6.37 3.03
C ASP A 54 9.75 -5.31 2.05
N MET A 55 9.42 -5.44 0.77
CA MET A 55 9.89 -4.52 -0.27
C MET A 55 8.95 -3.33 -0.49
N ILE A 56 7.69 -3.40 -0.02
CA ILE A 56 6.69 -2.38 -0.36
C ILE A 56 7.04 -1.01 0.21
N GLU A 57 7.59 -0.95 1.41
CA GLU A 57 7.92 0.30 2.08
C GLU A 57 8.94 1.12 1.27
N ARG A 58 10.00 0.45 0.78
CA ARG A 58 11.01 1.09 -0.09
C ARG A 58 10.43 1.56 -1.41
N ASP A 59 9.52 0.79 -1.99
CA ASP A 59 8.81 1.22 -3.20
C ASP A 59 7.95 2.45 -2.94
N ILE A 60 7.21 2.47 -1.83
CA ILE A 60 6.37 3.60 -1.40
C ILE A 60 7.21 4.85 -1.15
N GLU A 61 8.31 4.76 -0.43
CA GLU A 61 9.22 5.89 -0.19
C GLU A 61 9.74 6.50 -1.50
N ARG A 62 10.18 5.64 -2.43
CA ARG A 62 10.65 6.09 -3.75
C ARG A 62 9.53 6.76 -4.55
N ILE A 63 8.32 6.19 -4.50
CA ILE A 63 7.13 6.78 -5.13
C ILE A 63 6.84 8.15 -4.51
N HIS A 64 6.84 8.28 -3.18
CA HIS A 64 6.60 9.56 -2.51
C HIS A 64 7.57 10.62 -3.01
N GLN A 65 8.87 10.32 -2.99
CA GLN A 65 9.91 11.23 -3.50
C GLN A 65 9.71 11.62 -4.98
N ASN A 66 9.27 10.69 -5.83
CA ASN A 66 9.01 10.97 -7.24
C ASN A 66 7.82 11.91 -7.44
N TRP A 67 6.76 11.74 -6.65
CA TRP A 67 5.57 12.60 -6.70
C TRP A 67 5.87 14.00 -6.17
N GLU A 68 6.66 14.12 -5.10
CA GLU A 68 7.13 15.40 -4.58
C GLU A 68 8.00 16.15 -5.57
N LYS A 69 8.93 15.47 -6.25
CA LYS A 69 9.74 16.04 -7.34
C LYS A 69 8.89 16.58 -8.51
N ARG A 70 7.67 16.07 -8.69
CA ARG A 70 6.70 16.54 -9.70
C ARG A 70 5.83 17.70 -9.20
N GLY A 71 6.13 18.25 -8.01
CA GLY A 71 5.43 19.39 -7.41
C GLY A 71 4.06 19.02 -6.83
N ARG A 72 3.88 17.78 -6.38
CA ARG A 72 2.67 17.32 -5.68
C ARG A 72 3.02 17.03 -4.23
N LYS A 73 2.18 17.46 -3.30
CA LYS A 73 2.33 17.10 -1.88
C LYS A 73 1.73 15.71 -1.69
N VAL A 74 2.50 14.75 -1.19
CA VAL A 74 1.98 13.44 -0.86
C VAL A 74 1.23 13.53 0.48
N LEU A 75 0.03 12.96 0.54
CA LEU A 75 -0.77 12.89 1.76
C LEU A 75 -0.62 11.52 2.41
N ALA A 76 -0.73 10.45 1.61
CA ALA A 76 -0.56 9.07 2.05
C ALA A 76 -0.53 8.09 0.87
N THR A 77 -0.15 6.85 1.16
CA THR A 77 -0.35 5.67 0.31
C THR A 77 -1.15 4.63 1.06
N HIS A 78 -2.18 4.07 0.43
CA HIS A 78 -3.04 3.04 0.98
C HIS A 78 -2.81 1.73 0.22
N LEU A 79 -2.28 0.73 0.92
CA LEU A 79 -2.13 -0.65 0.47
C LEU A 79 -3.34 -1.47 0.92
N ILE A 80 -3.98 -2.16 -0.02
CA ILE A 80 -5.09 -3.07 0.23
C ILE A 80 -4.67 -4.45 -0.23
N LEU A 81 -4.68 -5.39 0.70
CA LEU A 81 -4.49 -6.82 0.44
C LEU A 81 -5.87 -7.49 0.51
N ASP A 82 -6.40 -7.93 -0.63
CA ASP A 82 -7.74 -8.51 -0.72
C ASP A 82 -7.65 -10.00 -1.09
N ASP A 83 -7.76 -10.88 -0.07
CA ASP A 83 -7.68 -12.34 -0.22
C ASP A 83 -8.96 -12.94 -0.82
N LYS A 84 -10.08 -12.19 -0.82
CA LYS A 84 -11.32 -12.63 -1.47
C LYS A 84 -11.21 -12.58 -2.99
N THR A 85 -10.49 -11.58 -3.50
CA THR A 85 -10.36 -11.33 -4.93
C THR A 85 -8.95 -11.58 -5.48
N ASP A 86 -8.01 -11.98 -4.61
CA ASP A 86 -6.58 -12.15 -4.87
C ASP A 86 -5.89 -10.89 -5.39
N PHE A 87 -6.44 -9.70 -5.13
CA PHE A 87 -5.86 -8.44 -5.58
C PHE A 87 -5.00 -7.79 -4.51
N VAL A 88 -3.88 -7.23 -4.96
CA VAL A 88 -3.14 -6.19 -4.25
C VAL A 88 -3.43 -4.88 -4.94
N ILE A 89 -3.85 -3.88 -4.16
CA ILE A 89 -4.15 -2.53 -4.64
C ILE A 89 -3.28 -1.54 -3.87
N VAL A 90 -2.64 -0.62 -4.58
CA VAL A 90 -1.88 0.48 -4.00
C VAL A 90 -2.43 1.77 -4.57
N ASN A 91 -3.02 2.59 -3.69
CA ASN A 91 -3.49 3.93 -4.02
C ASN A 91 -2.59 4.97 -3.36
N ILE A 92 -2.28 6.07 -4.04
CA ILE A 92 -1.63 7.24 -3.45
C ILE A 92 -2.61 8.41 -3.45
N TYR A 93 -2.56 9.20 -2.38
CA TYR A 93 -3.31 10.42 -2.22
C TYR A 93 -2.35 11.58 -2.28
N THR A 94 -2.59 12.51 -3.20
CA THR A 94 -1.73 13.70 -3.38
C THR A 94 -2.54 14.97 -3.47
N GLU A 95 -1.94 16.08 -3.06
CA GLU A 95 -2.50 17.42 -3.16
C GLU A 95 -1.72 18.23 -4.20
N LYS A 96 -2.44 18.90 -5.09
CA LYS A 96 -1.90 19.85 -6.07
C LYS A 96 -2.89 20.99 -6.26
N SER A 97 -2.44 22.23 -6.12
CA SER A 97 -3.29 23.43 -6.28
C SER A 97 -4.54 23.40 -5.38
N ASN A 98 -4.37 23.03 -4.11
CA ASN A 98 -5.43 22.89 -3.09
C ASN A 98 -6.54 21.90 -3.48
N LYS A 99 -6.22 20.92 -4.32
CA LYS A 99 -7.12 19.84 -4.70
C LYS A 99 -6.46 18.51 -4.39
N THR A 100 -7.26 17.60 -3.86
CA THR A 100 -6.80 16.26 -3.56
C THR A 100 -7.12 15.30 -4.69
N TYR A 101 -6.20 14.37 -4.94
CA TYR A 101 -6.27 13.38 -5.99
C TYR A 101 -5.99 12.00 -5.40
N GLU A 102 -6.81 11.04 -5.77
CA GLU A 102 -6.53 9.61 -5.57
C GLU A 102 -5.93 9.07 -6.86
N THR A 103 -4.85 8.30 -6.77
CA THR A 103 -4.25 7.65 -7.93
C THR A 103 -4.01 6.19 -7.60
N THR A 104 -4.64 5.28 -8.36
CA THR A 104 -4.31 3.85 -8.26
C THR A 104 -3.00 3.61 -9.01
N LEU A 105 -1.94 3.35 -8.23
CA LEU A 105 -0.61 3.07 -8.74
C LEU A 105 -0.49 1.62 -9.21
N MET A 106 -1.15 0.71 -8.50
CA MET A 106 -1.14 -0.71 -8.81
C MET A 106 -2.48 -1.33 -8.44
N LYS A 107 -3.02 -2.16 -9.32
CA LYS A 107 -4.10 -3.10 -9.04
C LYS A 107 -3.79 -4.38 -9.78
N VAL A 108 -3.29 -5.38 -9.08
CA VAL A 108 -2.78 -6.60 -9.70
C VAL A 108 -3.24 -7.83 -8.95
N LYS A 109 -3.54 -8.90 -9.70
CA LYS A 109 -3.82 -10.20 -9.12
C LYS A 109 -2.50 -10.87 -8.75
N VAL A 110 -2.39 -11.36 -7.53
CA VAL A 110 -1.17 -12.02 -7.01
C VAL A 110 -1.44 -13.49 -6.69
N GLN A 111 -0.47 -14.34 -7.03
CA GLN A 111 -0.50 -15.77 -6.76
C GLN A 111 -0.09 -16.07 -5.32
N GLU A 112 0.85 -15.28 -4.79
CA GLU A 112 1.43 -15.47 -3.46
C GLU A 112 1.83 -14.12 -2.87
N ILE A 113 1.76 -14.03 -1.55
CA ILE A 113 2.28 -12.91 -0.79
C ILE A 113 3.24 -13.47 0.25
N ILE A 114 4.46 -12.95 0.27
CA ILE A 114 5.54 -13.40 1.15
C ILE A 114 5.97 -12.28 2.11
N ASN A 115 6.65 -12.67 3.18
CA ASN A 115 7.18 -11.76 4.21
C ASN A 115 6.12 -10.87 4.87
N ILE A 116 4.88 -11.34 4.96
CA ILE A 116 3.81 -10.61 5.64
C ILE A 116 4.08 -10.63 7.16
N PRO A 117 4.01 -9.48 7.86
CA PRO A 117 4.04 -9.41 9.31
C PRO A 117 2.88 -10.19 9.95
N ASP A 118 3.11 -10.86 11.07
CA ASP A 118 2.10 -11.73 11.71
C ASP A 118 0.78 -11.01 11.97
N GLU A 119 0.81 -9.74 12.37
CA GLU A 119 -0.39 -8.92 12.61
C GLU A 119 -1.28 -8.79 11.36
N ILE A 120 -0.65 -8.58 10.19
CA ILE A 120 -1.33 -8.47 8.90
C ILE A 120 -1.78 -9.85 8.41
N ALA A 121 -0.98 -10.89 8.64
CA ALA A 121 -1.33 -12.26 8.30
C ALA A 121 -2.58 -12.73 9.06
N ASP A 122 -2.64 -12.44 10.35
CA ASP A 122 -3.77 -12.76 11.22
C ASP A 122 -5.04 -11.99 10.80
N GLN A 123 -4.90 -10.71 10.44
CA GLN A 123 -6.02 -9.92 9.92
C GLN A 123 -6.53 -10.50 8.60
N LEU A 124 -5.63 -10.84 7.66
CA LEU A 124 -6.01 -11.49 6.40
C LEU A 124 -6.66 -12.85 6.60
N GLU A 125 -6.26 -13.62 7.62
CA GLU A 125 -6.90 -14.88 7.94
C GLU A 125 -8.35 -14.69 8.39
N LYS A 126 -8.59 -13.72 9.29
CA LYS A 126 -9.89 -13.44 9.90
C LYS A 126 -10.85 -12.69 8.97
N GLU A 127 -10.38 -11.63 8.34
CA GLU A 127 -11.22 -10.67 7.60
C GLU A 127 -11.18 -10.88 6.08
N LYS A 128 -10.21 -11.67 5.60
CA LYS A 128 -9.89 -11.86 4.18
C LYS A 128 -9.51 -10.58 3.45
N ARG A 129 -9.21 -9.52 4.21
CA ARG A 129 -8.80 -8.22 3.71
C ARG A 129 -7.99 -7.52 4.79
N SER A 130 -6.93 -6.85 4.38
CA SER A 130 -6.15 -5.98 5.26
C SER A 130 -5.84 -4.68 4.52
N GLU A 131 -5.90 -3.58 5.25
CA GLU A 131 -5.78 -2.21 4.76
C GLU A 131 -4.73 -1.48 5.59
N ILE A 132 -3.69 -1.00 4.92
CA ILE A 132 -2.51 -0.39 5.55
C ILE A 132 -2.29 0.98 4.94
N THR A 133 -2.13 2.00 5.78
CA THR A 133 -1.88 3.37 5.34
C THR A 133 -0.48 3.80 5.72
N PHE A 134 0.30 4.17 4.71
CA PHE A 134 1.63 4.75 4.82
C PHE A 134 1.52 6.27 4.68
N VAL A 135 2.06 7.02 5.62
CA VAL A 135 2.13 8.48 5.56
C VAL A 135 3.58 8.91 5.31
N PRO A 136 3.82 9.99 4.54
CA PRO A 136 5.17 10.54 4.41
C PRO A 136 5.67 11.03 5.78
N ASN A 137 6.94 10.76 6.09
CA ASN A 137 7.63 11.22 7.30
C ASN A 137 8.01 12.70 7.24
#